data_AF-A0A967DE80-F1
#
_entry.id   AF-A0A967DE80-F1
#
_cell.length_a   1.000
_cell.length_b   1.000
_cell.length_c   1.000
_cell.angle_alpha   90.00
_cell.angle_beta   90.00
_cell.angle_gamma   90.00
#
_symmetry.space_group_name_H-M   'P 1'
#
loop_
_entity.id
_entity.type
_entity.pdbx_description
1 polymer ?
#
loop_
_entity_poly.entity_id
_entity_poly.type
_entity_poly.pdbx_seq_one_letter_code
_entity_poly.pdbx_strand_id
1 'polypeptide(L)'
;MAFLKDPSTWLYPPVEAYNTGRLRVSELHELYFEESGNPAGKPVVFLHGGPGGGSDAKQRRFFNPEKVTELVLRGIFLLRKQEIDWFYQRGASAIYPDVWEAYWEHIPEAERGDMLAAYYKRLTSEDASVRLAAAKRWSGWEGATSKLVPDASFAGHYEEDEFALAFARIEAHYFVNKGFLETDDQLLRNVGRIRHIQAVIVQGRYDVVCPMESAWALHRVWPEAELVVTADSGHSAFDAPNSRALVAATDKFAG
;
A
#
# COMPACT_ATOMS: atom_id res chain seq x y z
N MET A 1 -1.58 -3.71 -30.40
CA MET A 1 -1.11 -3.18 -29.11
C MET A 1 -1.85 -1.89 -28.85
N ALA A 2 -2.87 -1.91 -27.98
CA ALA A 2 -3.52 -0.68 -27.56
C ALA A 2 -2.55 0.07 -26.63
N PHE A 3 -2.15 1.27 -27.03
CA PHE A 3 -1.40 2.18 -26.16
C PHE A 3 -2.24 2.43 -24.91
N LEU A 4 -1.83 1.86 -23.77
CA LEU A 4 -2.39 2.24 -22.48
C LEU A 4 -2.15 3.74 -22.33
N LYS A 5 -3.23 4.53 -22.32
CA LYS A 5 -3.14 5.99 -22.10
C LYS A 5 -2.36 6.25 -20.82
N ASP A 6 -1.50 7.26 -20.83
CA ASP A 6 -0.77 7.71 -19.64
C ASP A 6 -1.75 7.87 -18.47
N PRO A 7 -1.58 7.14 -17.35
CA PRO A 7 -2.44 7.23 -16.16
C PRO A 7 -2.64 8.67 -15.67
N SER A 8 -1.66 9.55 -15.89
CA SER A 8 -1.70 10.96 -15.49
C SER A 8 -2.80 11.76 -16.19
N THR A 9 -3.27 11.31 -17.35
CA THR A 9 -4.36 11.93 -18.14
C THR A 9 -5.75 11.70 -17.55
N TRP A 10 -5.86 10.78 -16.60
CA TRP A 10 -7.11 10.47 -15.89
C TRP A 10 -7.19 11.19 -14.54
N LEU A 11 -6.05 11.69 -14.03
CA LEU A 11 -5.97 12.37 -12.74
C LEU A 11 -6.41 13.84 -12.88
N TYR A 12 -7.01 14.38 -11.82
CA TYR A 12 -7.30 15.81 -11.70
C TYR A 12 -6.04 16.67 -11.84
N PRO A 13 -6.17 17.99 -12.13
CA PRO A 13 -5.02 18.89 -12.14
C PRO A 13 -4.20 18.82 -10.83
N PRO A 14 -2.87 18.99 -10.89
CA PRO A 14 -2.05 19.06 -9.68
C PRO A 14 -2.58 20.10 -8.68
N VAL A 15 -2.57 19.73 -7.39
CA VAL A 15 -2.97 20.61 -6.29
C VAL A 15 -1.96 20.45 -5.15
N GLU A 16 -1.58 21.57 -4.54
CA GLU A 16 -0.71 21.56 -3.37
C GLU A 16 -1.50 21.32 -2.08
N ALA A 17 -0.86 20.69 -1.11
CA ALA A 17 -1.39 20.63 0.24
C ALA A 17 -1.39 22.04 0.85
N TYR A 18 -2.51 22.45 1.44
CA TYR A 18 -2.62 23.74 2.14
C TYR A 18 -2.32 23.59 3.63
N ASN A 19 -2.37 22.38 4.17
CA ASN A 19 -1.97 22.06 5.54
C ASN A 19 -1.30 20.69 5.56
N THR A 20 -0.20 20.57 6.30
CA THR A 20 0.49 19.30 6.50
C THR A 20 0.92 19.19 7.95
N GLY A 21 1.02 17.97 8.46
CA GLY A 21 1.44 17.78 9.84
C GLY A 21 1.63 16.34 10.23
N ARG A 22 1.92 16.14 11.51
CA ARG A 22 2.04 14.83 12.13
C ARG A 22 1.07 14.76 13.30
N LEU A 23 0.15 13.80 13.26
CA LEU A 23 -0.84 13.56 14.30
C LEU A 23 -0.32 12.47 15.26
N ARG A 24 -0.14 12.81 16.53
CA ARG A 24 0.19 11.82 17.58
C ARG A 24 -1.02 10.94 17.85
N VAL A 25 -0.88 9.63 17.65
CA VAL A 25 -1.97 8.65 17.86
C VAL A 25 -1.70 7.67 19.01
N SER A 26 -0.48 7.67 19.56
CA SER A 26 -0.13 6.93 20.78
C SER A 26 1.15 7.51 21.40
N GLU A 27 1.63 6.93 22.51
CA GLU A 27 2.94 7.26 23.09
C GLU A 27 4.11 6.93 22.18
N LEU A 28 3.92 6.12 21.11
CA LEU A 28 4.99 5.72 20.19
C LEU A 28 4.80 6.27 18.77
N HIS A 29 3.55 6.31 18.29
CA HIS A 29 3.25 6.50 16.86
C HIS A 29 2.70 7.89 16.52
N GLU A 30 3.14 8.41 15.36
CA GLU A 30 2.61 9.59 14.69
C GLU A 30 2.25 9.27 13.25
N LEU A 31 1.11 9.79 12.78
CA LEU A 31 0.67 9.69 11.40
C LEU A 31 0.97 10.99 10.67
N TYR A 32 1.65 10.92 9.54
CA TYR A 32 1.72 12.06 8.63
C TYR A 32 0.35 12.28 7.98
N PHE A 33 -0.07 13.54 7.85
CA PHE A 33 -1.27 13.91 7.12
C PHE A 33 -1.00 15.11 6.21
N GLU A 34 -1.74 15.16 5.11
CA GLU A 34 -1.84 16.31 4.23
C GLU A 34 -3.32 16.63 4.02
N GLU A 35 -3.67 17.90 4.09
CA GLU A 35 -4.95 18.41 3.64
C GLU A 35 -4.71 19.19 2.35
N SER A 36 -5.37 18.78 1.28
CA SER A 36 -5.24 19.36 -0.06
C SER A 36 -6.62 19.49 -0.70
N GLY A 37 -6.79 20.49 -1.56
CA GLY A 37 -8.08 20.78 -2.21
C GLY A 37 -8.78 21.99 -1.61
N ASN A 38 -10.12 21.98 -1.53
CA ASN A 38 -10.91 23.10 -1.03
C ASN A 38 -11.08 23.01 0.50
N PRO A 39 -10.52 23.93 1.31
CA PRO A 39 -10.68 23.92 2.77
C PRO A 39 -12.13 24.13 3.24
N ALA A 40 -13.00 24.67 2.38
CA ALA A 40 -14.44 24.81 2.63
C ALA A 40 -15.26 23.65 2.04
N GLY A 41 -14.61 22.70 1.36
CA GLY A 41 -15.21 21.49 0.85
C GLY A 41 -15.55 20.50 1.95
N LYS A 42 -16.27 19.43 1.58
CA LYS A 42 -16.47 18.29 2.47
C LYS A 42 -15.14 17.52 2.63
N PRO A 43 -14.75 17.07 3.84
CA PRO A 43 -13.46 16.44 4.08
C PRO A 43 -13.42 14.94 3.74
N VAL A 44 -12.39 14.54 2.97
CA VAL A 44 -12.07 13.14 2.64
C VAL A 44 -10.95 12.64 3.51
N VAL A 45 -11.03 11.37 3.92
CA VAL A 45 -9.87 10.66 4.46
C VAL A 45 -9.45 9.60 3.45
N PHE A 46 -8.38 9.86 2.71
CA PHE A 46 -7.74 8.86 1.87
C PHE A 46 -6.66 8.14 2.68
N LEU A 47 -6.86 6.84 2.88
CA LEU A 47 -5.88 5.99 3.54
C LEU A 47 -5.15 5.23 2.44
N HIS A 48 -3.83 5.43 2.34
CA HIS A 48 -3.02 4.64 1.43
C HIS A 48 -3.06 3.16 1.89
N GLY A 49 -3.48 2.27 1.00
CA GLY A 49 -3.36 0.83 1.20
C GLY A 49 -1.93 0.41 0.87
N GLY A 50 -1.25 -0.15 1.86
CA GLY A 50 0.13 -0.61 1.73
C GLY A 50 0.97 -0.25 2.96
N PRO A 51 1.70 -1.20 3.53
CA PRO A 51 2.67 -0.95 4.58
C PRO A 51 3.88 -0.19 4.01
N GLY A 52 4.44 0.76 4.77
CA GLY A 52 5.55 1.60 4.30
C GLY A 52 5.19 2.66 3.23
N GLY A 53 4.00 2.57 2.61
CA GLY A 53 3.49 3.56 1.67
C GLY A 53 3.38 4.95 2.32
N GLY A 54 3.79 5.99 1.60
CA GLY A 54 3.61 7.38 2.01
C GLY A 54 2.51 8.10 1.22
N SER A 55 2.27 9.37 1.56
CA SER A 55 1.55 10.29 0.69
C SER A 55 2.45 10.71 -0.48
N ASP A 56 1.95 10.67 -1.71
CA ASP A 56 2.63 11.18 -2.91
C ASP A 56 1.79 12.30 -3.55
N ALA A 57 2.44 13.34 -4.08
CA ALA A 57 1.74 14.49 -4.66
C ALA A 57 0.74 14.11 -5.77
N LYS A 58 0.98 13.02 -6.50
CA LYS A 58 0.05 12.49 -7.51
C LYS A 58 -1.20 11.89 -6.89
N GLN A 59 -1.15 11.41 -5.64
CA GLN A 59 -2.31 10.88 -4.94
C GLN A 59 -3.36 11.96 -4.67
N ARG A 60 -2.94 13.22 -4.43
CA ARG A 60 -3.85 14.38 -4.29
C ARG A 60 -4.73 14.58 -5.53
N ARG A 61 -4.27 14.11 -6.68
CA ARG A 61 -4.95 14.24 -7.98
C ARG A 61 -5.99 13.14 -8.23
N PHE A 62 -6.18 12.19 -7.30
CA PHE A 62 -7.31 11.25 -7.36
C PHE A 62 -8.63 11.91 -6.94
N PHE A 63 -8.60 13.01 -6.17
CA PHE A 63 -9.79 13.61 -5.56
C PHE A 63 -10.22 14.89 -6.28
N ASN A 64 -11.53 15.08 -6.39
CA ASN A 64 -12.09 16.37 -6.73
C ASN A 64 -11.99 17.28 -5.49
N PRO A 65 -11.26 18.39 -5.54
CA PRO A 65 -10.99 19.20 -4.36
C PRO A 65 -12.24 19.86 -3.76
N GLU A 66 -13.36 19.98 -4.48
CA GLU A 66 -14.52 20.75 -4.00
C GLU A 66 -15.47 19.96 -3.08
N LYS A 67 -15.37 18.62 -3.01
CA LYS A 67 -16.35 17.77 -2.31
C LYS A 67 -15.71 16.41 -1.97
N VAL A 68 -15.90 15.87 -0.75
CA VAL A 68 -16.21 14.44 -0.45
C VAL A 68 -16.31 14.17 1.07
N THR A 69 -17.17 13.23 1.50
CA THR A 69 -17.43 12.75 2.88
C THR A 69 -17.19 11.23 3.07
N GLU A 70 -16.65 10.55 2.05
CA GLU A 70 -16.68 9.09 1.86
C GLU A 70 -15.28 8.43 1.89
N LEU A 71 -15.23 7.09 1.89
CA LEU A 71 -13.98 6.30 1.86
C LEU A 71 -13.71 5.73 0.46
N VAL A 72 -12.52 5.99 -0.09
CA VAL A 72 -12.04 5.34 -1.31
C VAL A 72 -10.80 4.54 -0.96
N LEU A 73 -10.94 3.21 -0.94
CA LEU A 73 -9.90 2.25 -0.54
C LEU A 73 -9.31 1.55 -1.77
N ARG A 74 -8.02 1.20 -1.73
CA ARG A 74 -7.36 0.43 -2.79
C ARG A 74 -6.26 -0.45 -2.25
N GLY A 75 -6.09 -1.64 -2.84
CA GLY A 75 -4.97 -2.53 -2.48
C GLY A 75 -5.12 -2.98 -1.03
N ILE A 76 -6.25 -3.62 -0.73
CA ILE A 76 -6.68 -3.89 0.65
C ILE A 76 -5.65 -4.76 1.36
N PHE A 77 -5.10 -4.19 2.43
CA PHE A 77 -4.16 -4.84 3.30
C PHE A 77 -4.69 -4.81 4.73
N LEU A 78 -4.86 -5.99 5.33
CA LEU A 78 -5.49 -6.17 6.64
C LEU A 78 -4.50 -6.59 7.72
N LEU A 79 -3.20 -6.66 7.39
CA LEU A 79 -2.11 -7.01 8.29
C LEU A 79 -2.19 -8.42 8.92
N ARG A 80 -3.05 -9.29 8.40
CA ARG A 80 -3.13 -10.69 8.85
C ARG A 80 -1.84 -11.42 8.55
N LYS A 81 -1.46 -12.38 9.40
CA LYS A 81 -0.25 -13.20 9.22
C LYS A 81 -0.20 -13.84 7.83
N GLN A 82 -1.34 -14.31 7.31
CA GLN A 82 -1.40 -14.92 5.97
C GLN A 82 -0.95 -13.98 4.85
N GLU A 83 -1.20 -12.67 4.97
CA GLU A 83 -0.84 -11.66 3.96
C GLU A 83 0.66 -11.35 4.04
N ILE A 84 1.20 -11.26 5.26
CA ILE A 84 2.62 -11.09 5.51
C ILE A 84 3.41 -12.31 4.98
N ASP A 85 2.98 -13.52 5.34
CA ASP A 85 3.63 -14.76 4.90
C ASP A 85 3.59 -14.91 3.37
N TRP A 86 2.46 -14.57 2.76
CA TRP A 86 2.28 -14.60 1.31
C TRP A 86 3.37 -13.81 0.58
N PHE A 87 3.66 -12.59 1.06
CA PHE A 87 4.56 -11.68 0.36
C PHE A 87 6.02 -11.79 0.81
N TYR A 88 6.25 -12.07 2.10
CA TYR A 88 7.59 -12.04 2.72
C TYR A 88 8.17 -13.40 3.08
N GLN A 89 7.41 -14.49 2.97
CA GLN A 89 7.92 -15.84 3.25
C GLN A 89 7.81 -16.75 2.03
N ARG A 90 6.59 -17.04 1.57
CA ARG A 90 6.29 -17.85 0.38
C ARG A 90 4.89 -17.54 -0.13
N GLY A 91 4.78 -17.27 -1.43
CA GLY A 91 3.51 -16.95 -2.09
C GLY A 91 3.77 -16.21 -3.39
N ALA A 92 3.88 -14.88 -3.32
CA ALA A 92 4.30 -14.05 -4.45
C ALA A 92 5.66 -14.49 -5.03
N SER A 93 6.53 -15.07 -4.20
CA SER A 93 7.80 -15.68 -4.62
C SER A 93 7.66 -16.76 -5.71
N ALA A 94 6.50 -17.44 -5.80
CA ALA A 94 6.26 -18.45 -6.84
C ALA A 94 5.93 -17.83 -8.21
N ILE A 95 5.52 -16.56 -8.21
CA ILE A 95 5.20 -15.80 -9.42
C ILE A 95 6.46 -15.07 -9.94
N TYR A 96 7.30 -14.57 -9.03
CA TYR A 96 8.53 -13.83 -9.36
C TYR A 96 9.79 -14.48 -8.77
N PRO A 97 10.13 -15.74 -9.15
CA PRO A 97 11.27 -16.44 -8.58
C PRO A 97 12.62 -15.78 -8.90
N ASP A 98 12.73 -15.15 -10.07
CA ASP A 98 13.88 -14.41 -10.57
C ASP A 98 14.16 -13.14 -9.77
N VAL A 99 13.12 -12.40 -9.37
CA VAL A 99 13.25 -11.23 -8.50
C VAL A 99 13.44 -11.65 -7.03
N TRP A 100 12.75 -12.70 -6.61
CA TRP A 100 12.77 -13.22 -5.23
C TRP A 100 14.16 -13.71 -4.81
N GLU A 101 14.96 -14.25 -5.74
CA GLU A 101 16.27 -14.85 -5.45
C GLU A 101 17.18 -13.89 -4.68
N ALA A 102 17.28 -12.62 -5.10
CA ALA A 102 18.10 -11.63 -4.42
C ALA A 102 17.62 -11.30 -2.99
N TYR A 103 16.30 -11.31 -2.75
CA TYR A 103 15.72 -11.14 -1.41
C TYR A 103 16.02 -12.37 -0.53
N TRP A 104 15.88 -13.57 -1.10
CA TRP A 104 16.08 -14.85 -0.42
C TRP A 104 17.53 -15.12 -0.05
N GLU A 105 18.46 -14.91 -0.99
CA GLU A 105 19.88 -15.20 -0.83
C GLU A 105 20.58 -14.26 0.14
N HIS A 106 20.06 -13.04 0.33
CA HIS A 106 20.58 -12.10 1.32
C HIS A 106 20.52 -12.64 2.77
N ILE A 107 19.60 -13.56 3.03
CA ILE A 107 19.44 -14.22 4.32
C ILE A 107 20.19 -15.57 4.30
N PRO A 108 21.03 -15.90 5.31
CA PRO A 108 21.68 -17.19 5.47
C PRO A 108 20.65 -18.31 5.57
N GLU A 109 20.95 -19.47 4.97
CA GLU A 109 20.02 -20.61 4.87
C GLU A 109 19.36 -21.01 6.21
N ALA A 110 20.13 -20.98 7.30
CA ALA A 110 19.64 -21.32 8.64
C ALA A 110 18.58 -20.34 9.21
N GLU A 111 18.51 -19.10 8.69
CA GLU A 111 17.56 -18.08 9.14
C GLU A 111 16.30 -18.02 8.24
N ARG A 112 16.27 -18.73 7.10
CA ARG A 112 15.20 -18.59 6.08
C ARG A 112 13.85 -19.19 6.45
N GLY A 113 13.76 -19.83 7.62
CA GLY A 113 12.49 -20.32 8.17
C GLY A 113 11.56 -19.19 8.65
N ASP A 114 12.12 -18.00 8.92
CA ASP A 114 11.38 -16.79 9.26
C ASP A 114 12.11 -15.58 8.64
N MET A 115 11.78 -15.30 7.38
CA MET A 115 12.41 -14.24 6.61
C MET A 115 12.13 -12.86 7.22
N LEU A 116 10.94 -12.64 7.75
CA LEU A 116 10.57 -11.38 8.39
C LEU A 116 11.46 -11.10 9.62
N ALA A 117 11.61 -12.07 10.53
CA ALA A 117 12.48 -11.92 11.69
C ALA A 117 13.95 -11.75 11.28
N ALA A 118 14.40 -12.50 10.28
CA ALA A 118 15.77 -12.44 9.77
C ALA A 118 16.10 -11.07 9.15
N TYR A 119 15.18 -10.47 8.38
CA TYR A 119 15.32 -9.12 7.86
C TYR A 119 15.25 -8.08 8.97
N TYR A 120 14.29 -8.20 9.89
CA TYR A 120 14.14 -7.23 10.99
C TYR A 120 15.42 -7.13 11.82
N LYS A 121 16.05 -8.27 12.16
CA LYS A 121 17.35 -8.32 12.84
C LYS A 121 18.43 -7.49 12.12
N ARG A 122 18.46 -7.52 10.79
CA ARG A 122 19.44 -6.76 9.98
C ARG A 122 19.06 -5.28 9.89
N LEU A 123 17.77 -4.99 9.72
CA LEU A 123 17.21 -3.64 9.64
C LEU A 123 17.33 -2.85 10.96
N THR A 124 17.49 -3.55 12.08
CA THR A 124 17.77 -2.97 13.41
C THR A 124 19.21 -3.17 13.88
N SER A 125 20.12 -3.61 13.00
CA SER A 125 21.55 -3.73 13.34
C SER A 125 22.14 -2.36 13.72
N GLU A 126 23.12 -2.31 14.60
CA GLU A 126 23.91 -1.09 14.88
C GLU A 126 24.81 -0.70 13.69
N ASP A 127 25.18 -1.67 12.85
CA ASP A 127 25.96 -1.45 11.63
C ASP A 127 25.10 -0.88 10.50
N ALA A 128 25.40 0.35 10.08
CA ALA A 128 24.69 1.06 9.02
C ALA A 128 24.75 0.36 7.66
N SER A 129 25.87 -0.30 7.35
CA SER A 129 26.04 -1.02 6.08
C SER A 129 25.15 -2.26 6.02
N VAL A 130 25.01 -2.97 7.15
CA VAL A 130 24.09 -4.11 7.28
C VAL A 130 22.64 -3.66 7.12
N ARG A 131 22.25 -2.57 7.78
CA ARG A 131 20.90 -2.00 7.65
C ARG A 131 20.57 -1.64 6.20
N LEU A 132 21.46 -0.89 5.55
CA LEU A 132 21.24 -0.42 4.18
C LEU A 132 21.19 -1.57 3.16
N ALA A 133 22.07 -2.56 3.29
CA ALA A 133 22.07 -3.72 2.40
C ALA A 133 20.77 -4.52 2.49
N ALA A 134 20.24 -4.74 3.71
CA ALA A 134 18.96 -5.39 3.91
C ALA A 134 17.78 -4.53 3.40
N ALA A 135 17.82 -3.23 3.67
CA ALA A 135 16.79 -2.29 3.25
C ALA A 135 16.60 -2.27 1.73
N LYS A 136 17.68 -2.25 0.94
CA LYS A 136 17.58 -2.29 -0.52
C LYS A 136 16.96 -3.56 -1.06
N ARG A 137 17.27 -4.72 -0.47
CA ARG A 137 16.69 -6.02 -0.88
C ARG A 137 15.20 -6.10 -0.54
N TRP A 138 14.84 -5.59 0.64
CA TRP A 138 13.46 -5.52 1.09
C TRP A 138 12.62 -4.59 0.20
N SER A 139 13.03 -3.32 0.07
CA SER A 139 12.28 -2.33 -0.71
C SER A 139 12.27 -2.67 -2.21
N GLY A 140 13.39 -3.15 -2.76
CA GLY A 140 13.48 -3.54 -4.17
C GLY A 140 12.52 -4.68 -4.53
N TRP A 141 12.30 -5.65 -3.62
CA TRP A 141 11.32 -6.72 -3.81
C TRP A 141 9.90 -6.18 -4.02
N GLU A 142 9.46 -5.24 -3.18
CA GLU A 142 8.14 -4.63 -3.33
C GLU A 142 8.03 -3.75 -4.58
N GLY A 143 9.05 -2.92 -4.83
CA GLY A 143 9.07 -2.04 -6.00
C GLY A 143 8.97 -2.80 -7.32
N ALA A 144 9.66 -3.94 -7.43
CA ALA A 144 9.66 -4.78 -8.62
C ALA A 144 8.35 -5.55 -8.88
N THR A 145 7.51 -5.73 -7.85
CA THR A 145 6.30 -6.55 -7.91
C THR A 145 4.99 -5.76 -7.79
N SER A 146 5.09 -4.44 -7.60
CA SER A 146 3.93 -3.56 -7.39
C SER A 146 3.08 -3.27 -8.64
N LYS A 147 3.56 -3.55 -9.85
CA LYS A 147 2.79 -3.35 -11.10
C LYS A 147 2.54 -4.67 -11.81
N LEU A 148 1.42 -4.78 -12.52
CA LEU A 148 1.12 -5.97 -13.33
C LEU A 148 2.19 -6.20 -14.41
N VAL A 149 2.59 -5.13 -15.09
CA VAL A 149 3.69 -5.15 -16.04
C VAL A 149 4.90 -4.48 -15.35
N PRO A 150 6.03 -5.20 -15.17
CA PRO A 150 7.21 -4.63 -14.52
C PRO A 150 7.65 -3.33 -15.17
N ASP A 151 8.03 -2.37 -14.33
CA ASP A 151 8.45 -1.03 -14.74
C ASP A 151 9.71 -0.64 -13.97
N ALA A 152 10.86 -0.76 -14.62
CA ALA A 152 12.16 -0.47 -14.03
C ALA A 152 12.28 0.99 -13.54
N SER A 153 11.57 1.93 -14.18
CA SER A 153 11.59 3.33 -13.76
C SER A 153 10.81 3.55 -12.45
N PHE A 154 9.77 2.75 -12.22
CA PHE A 154 9.03 2.75 -10.96
C PHE A 154 9.83 2.08 -9.83
N ALA A 155 10.48 0.95 -10.12
CA ALA A 155 11.24 0.20 -9.13
C ALA A 155 12.51 0.92 -8.65
N GLY A 156 13.14 1.75 -9.49
CA GLY A 156 14.40 2.43 -9.17
C GLY A 156 14.34 3.32 -7.91
N HIS A 157 13.20 3.96 -7.63
CA HIS A 157 13.04 4.79 -6.43
C HIS A 157 13.10 3.98 -5.13
N TYR A 158 12.68 2.71 -5.17
CA TYR A 158 12.68 1.84 -4.00
C TYR A 158 14.10 1.46 -3.52
N GLU A 159 15.12 1.65 -4.36
CA GLU A 159 16.52 1.36 -4.03
C GLU A 159 17.32 2.60 -3.60
N GLU A 160 16.71 3.79 -3.60
CA GLU A 160 17.32 5.02 -3.11
C GLU A 160 17.57 4.92 -1.60
N ASP A 161 18.79 5.20 -1.15
CA ASP A 161 19.26 4.87 0.20
C ASP A 161 18.35 5.36 1.33
N GLU A 162 17.93 6.63 1.27
CA GLU A 162 17.09 7.26 2.29
C GLU A 162 15.68 6.66 2.30
N PHE A 163 15.07 6.51 1.12
CA PHE A 163 13.76 5.90 0.96
C PHE A 163 13.79 4.44 1.44
N ALA A 164 14.74 3.64 0.94
CA ALA A 164 14.86 2.23 1.28
C ALA A 164 15.00 2.02 2.80
N LEU A 165 15.87 2.79 3.46
CA LEU A 165 16.07 2.71 4.91
C LEU A 165 14.82 3.07 5.70
N ALA A 166 14.13 4.16 5.33
CA ALA A 166 12.92 4.57 6.02
C ALA A 166 11.80 3.53 5.79
N PHE A 167 11.56 3.18 4.53
CA PHE A 167 10.53 2.24 4.08
C PHE A 167 10.70 0.88 4.77
N ALA A 168 11.80 0.18 4.52
CA ALA A 168 11.98 -1.19 5.00
C ALA A 168 11.97 -1.29 6.52
N ARG A 169 12.58 -0.32 7.24
CA ARG A 169 12.65 -0.37 8.70
C ARG A 169 11.27 -0.15 9.34
N ILE A 170 10.51 0.83 8.85
CA ILE A 170 9.17 1.11 9.38
C ILE A 170 8.26 -0.07 9.05
N GLU A 171 8.30 -0.55 7.81
CA GLU A 171 7.46 -1.63 7.36
C GLU A 171 7.69 -2.93 8.15
N ALA A 172 8.93 -3.40 8.19
CA ALA A 172 9.30 -4.59 8.96
C ALA A 172 8.97 -4.43 10.45
N HIS A 173 9.14 -3.23 11.02
CA HIS A 173 8.78 -2.96 12.42
C HIS A 173 7.28 -3.14 12.69
N TYR A 174 6.41 -2.65 11.83
CA TYR A 174 4.97 -2.87 11.99
C TYR A 174 4.62 -4.35 11.86
N PHE A 175 5.24 -5.07 10.93
CA PHE A 175 4.95 -6.48 10.70
C PHE A 175 5.37 -7.39 11.84
N VAL A 176 6.59 -7.25 12.37
CA VAL A 176 7.04 -8.06 13.51
C VAL A 176 6.17 -7.81 14.75
N ASN A 177 5.57 -6.63 14.86
CA ASN A 177 4.63 -6.27 15.92
C ASN A 177 3.16 -6.51 15.55
N LYS A 178 2.87 -7.23 14.45
CA LYS A 178 1.50 -7.57 14.00
C LYS A 178 0.60 -6.34 13.85
N GLY A 179 1.15 -5.24 13.36
CA GLY A 179 0.47 -3.97 13.24
C GLY A 179 0.01 -3.36 14.56
N PHE A 180 0.51 -3.87 15.70
CA PHE A 180 0.04 -3.54 17.04
C PHE A 180 -1.46 -3.83 17.25
N LEU A 181 -2.00 -4.78 16.49
CA LEU A 181 -3.36 -5.27 16.63
C LEU A 181 -3.43 -6.32 17.74
N GLU A 182 -4.52 -6.34 18.48
CA GLU A 182 -4.79 -7.31 19.56
C GLU A 182 -5.06 -8.71 18.98
N THR A 183 -5.69 -8.77 17.80
CA THR A 183 -6.03 -10.02 17.10
C THR A 183 -5.75 -9.90 15.62
N ASP A 184 -5.41 -11.03 14.98
CA ASP A 184 -5.00 -11.10 13.57
C ASP A 184 -6.09 -10.53 12.64
N ASP A 185 -7.36 -10.81 12.92
CA ASP A 185 -8.52 -10.39 12.13
C ASP A 185 -9.21 -9.12 12.68
N GLN A 186 -8.55 -8.35 13.55
CA GLN A 186 -9.15 -7.22 14.26
C GLN A 186 -9.82 -6.21 13.32
N LEU A 187 -9.19 -5.91 12.18
CA LEU A 187 -9.74 -4.95 11.21
C LEU A 187 -11.07 -5.45 10.64
N LEU A 188 -11.15 -6.73 10.24
CA LEU A 188 -12.39 -7.34 9.74
C LEU A 188 -13.49 -7.39 10.81
N ARG A 189 -13.14 -7.75 12.05
CA ARG A 189 -14.09 -7.83 13.17
C ARG A 189 -14.71 -6.48 13.52
N ASN A 190 -13.96 -5.40 13.34
CA ASN A 190 -14.39 -4.05 13.71
C ASN A 190 -15.05 -3.27 12.57
N VAL A 191 -15.18 -3.85 11.37
CA VAL A 191 -15.83 -3.21 10.21
C VAL A 191 -17.22 -2.68 10.54
N GLY A 192 -17.98 -3.36 11.42
CA GLY A 192 -19.31 -2.90 11.85
C GLY A 192 -19.35 -1.45 12.36
N ARG A 193 -18.22 -0.92 12.87
CA ARG A 193 -18.09 0.46 13.32
C ARG A 193 -18.12 1.48 12.19
N ILE A 194 -17.76 1.09 10.97
CA ILE A 194 -17.65 1.97 9.80
C ILE A 194 -18.64 1.64 8.68
N ARG A 195 -19.49 0.61 8.84
CA ARG A 195 -20.44 0.18 7.79
C ARG A 195 -21.40 1.27 7.30
N HIS A 196 -21.64 2.28 8.13
CA HIS A 196 -22.50 3.42 7.81
C HIS A 196 -21.83 4.46 6.88
N ILE A 197 -20.52 4.37 6.68
CA ILE A 197 -19.75 5.24 5.78
C ILE A 197 -19.85 4.68 4.36
N GLN A 198 -20.19 5.52 3.38
CA GLN A 198 -20.16 5.10 1.98
C GLN A 198 -18.71 4.83 1.57
N ALA A 199 -18.49 3.71 0.89
CA ALA A 199 -17.15 3.30 0.50
C ALA A 199 -17.11 2.64 -0.88
N VAL A 200 -16.01 2.88 -1.61
CA VAL A 200 -15.62 2.11 -2.78
C VAL A 200 -14.27 1.44 -2.51
N ILE A 201 -14.17 0.15 -2.80
CA ILE A 201 -12.96 -0.67 -2.71
C ILE A 201 -12.50 -0.97 -4.13
N VAL A 202 -11.36 -0.44 -4.55
CA VAL A 202 -10.73 -0.73 -5.84
C VAL A 202 -9.63 -1.77 -5.65
N GLN A 203 -9.69 -2.90 -6.34
CA GLN A 203 -8.67 -3.95 -6.18
C GLN A 203 -8.22 -4.53 -7.53
N GLY A 204 -6.91 -4.57 -7.73
CA GLY A 204 -6.29 -5.30 -8.84
C GLY A 204 -6.52 -6.79 -8.74
N ARG A 205 -7.02 -7.43 -9.80
CA ARG A 205 -7.21 -8.89 -9.85
C ARG A 205 -5.91 -9.65 -9.61
N TYR A 206 -4.80 -9.11 -10.12
CA TYR A 206 -3.47 -9.70 -10.04
C TYR A 206 -2.56 -8.93 -9.08
N ASP A 207 -3.13 -8.28 -8.07
CA ASP A 207 -2.35 -7.70 -6.97
C ASP A 207 -1.65 -8.83 -6.20
N VAL A 208 -0.32 -8.91 -6.37
CA VAL A 208 0.53 -9.91 -5.70
C VAL A 208 1.10 -9.40 -4.38
N VAL A 209 1.03 -8.09 -4.11
CA VAL A 209 1.51 -7.48 -2.86
C VAL A 209 0.44 -7.68 -1.78
N CYS A 210 -0.80 -7.31 -2.12
CA CYS A 210 -1.98 -7.45 -1.28
C CYS A 210 -3.02 -8.31 -2.03
N PRO A 211 -3.02 -9.64 -1.84
CA PRO A 211 -3.89 -10.54 -2.59
C PRO A 211 -5.36 -10.11 -2.57
N MET A 212 -6.04 -10.27 -3.72
CA MET A 212 -7.47 -10.00 -3.90
C MET A 212 -8.36 -10.66 -2.83
N GLU A 213 -7.88 -11.74 -2.21
CA GLU A 213 -8.54 -12.38 -1.07
C GLU A 213 -8.86 -11.40 0.07
N SER A 214 -7.97 -10.45 0.39
CA SER A 214 -8.19 -9.47 1.46
C SER A 214 -9.32 -8.49 1.13
N ALA A 215 -9.37 -7.97 -0.10
CA ALA A 215 -10.47 -7.13 -0.55
C ALA A 215 -11.80 -7.89 -0.57
N TRP A 216 -11.77 -9.16 -0.97
CA TRP A 216 -12.95 -10.02 -0.93
C TRP A 216 -13.44 -10.27 0.50
N ALA A 217 -12.52 -10.55 1.43
CA ALA A 217 -12.84 -10.73 2.85
C ALA A 217 -13.47 -9.47 3.45
N LEU A 218 -12.90 -8.29 3.15
CA LEU A 218 -13.43 -7.00 3.61
C LEU A 218 -14.84 -6.75 3.05
N HIS A 219 -15.03 -6.91 1.74
CA HIS A 219 -16.34 -6.71 1.10
C HIS A 219 -17.42 -7.63 1.68
N ARG A 220 -17.08 -8.88 2.02
CA ARG A 220 -18.03 -9.82 2.63
C ARG A 220 -18.55 -9.38 4.00
N VAL A 221 -17.74 -8.66 4.78
CA VAL A 221 -18.14 -8.12 6.10
C VAL A 221 -18.61 -6.67 6.03
N TRP A 222 -18.41 -6.00 4.89
CA TRP A 222 -18.88 -4.64 4.58
C TRP A 222 -19.69 -4.62 3.26
N PRO A 223 -20.89 -5.23 3.23
CA PRO A 223 -21.68 -5.33 2.00
C PRO A 223 -22.17 -3.98 1.45
N GLU A 224 -22.19 -2.92 2.27
CA GLU A 224 -22.48 -1.55 1.85
C GLU A 224 -21.36 -0.93 1.00
N ALA A 225 -20.12 -1.42 1.12
CA ALA A 225 -19.01 -0.96 0.30
C ALA A 225 -19.09 -1.57 -1.10
N GLU A 226 -19.01 -0.71 -2.11
CA GLU A 226 -18.92 -1.14 -3.51
C GLU A 226 -17.54 -1.74 -3.77
N LEU A 227 -17.48 -2.97 -4.28
CA LEU A 227 -16.22 -3.60 -4.67
C LEU A 227 -16.05 -3.50 -6.19
N VAL A 228 -15.01 -2.80 -6.63
CA VAL A 228 -14.59 -2.67 -8.01
C VAL A 228 -13.31 -3.48 -8.22
N VAL A 229 -13.41 -4.58 -8.96
CA VAL A 229 -12.24 -5.39 -9.32
C VAL A 229 -11.76 -5.03 -10.72
N THR A 230 -10.51 -4.59 -10.83
CA THR A 230 -9.87 -4.27 -12.10
C THR A 230 -9.20 -5.53 -12.66
N ALA A 231 -9.71 -6.03 -13.79
CA ALA A 231 -9.38 -7.35 -14.31
C ALA A 231 -7.93 -7.47 -14.80
N ASP A 232 -7.31 -6.37 -15.19
CA ASP A 232 -5.99 -6.26 -15.82
C ASP A 232 -5.08 -5.28 -15.08
N SER A 233 -5.06 -5.35 -13.74
CA SER A 233 -4.17 -4.55 -12.89
C SER A 233 -3.56 -5.34 -11.74
N GLY A 234 -2.40 -4.87 -11.29
CA GLY A 234 -1.68 -5.33 -10.11
C GLY A 234 -1.96 -4.42 -8.92
N HIS A 235 -0.95 -4.23 -8.07
CA HIS A 235 -1.09 -3.49 -6.81
C HIS A 235 -1.22 -1.98 -7.02
N SER A 236 -0.40 -1.41 -7.90
CA SER A 236 -0.19 0.04 -8.01
C SER A 236 -1.47 0.80 -8.30
N ALA A 237 -1.69 1.90 -7.57
CA ALA A 237 -2.75 2.86 -7.90
C ALA A 237 -2.59 3.46 -9.31
N PHE A 238 -1.38 3.42 -9.85
CA PHE A 238 -1.02 3.97 -11.16
C PHE A 238 -1.11 2.96 -12.30
N ASP A 239 -1.55 1.72 -12.04
CA ASP A 239 -2.06 0.88 -13.13
C ASP A 239 -3.29 1.58 -13.72
N ALA A 240 -3.33 1.76 -15.04
CA ALA A 240 -4.34 2.61 -15.69
C ALA A 240 -5.80 2.24 -15.33
N PRO A 241 -6.18 0.95 -15.24
CA PRO A 241 -7.52 0.57 -14.77
C PRO A 241 -7.77 0.93 -13.30
N ASN A 242 -6.79 0.79 -12.40
CA ASN A 242 -6.89 1.22 -11.01
C ASN A 242 -7.08 2.74 -10.92
N SER A 243 -6.26 3.52 -11.62
CA SER A 243 -6.39 4.99 -11.67
C SER A 243 -7.77 5.42 -12.17
N ARG A 244 -8.29 4.78 -13.22
CA ARG A 244 -9.63 5.09 -13.75
C ARG A 244 -10.73 4.77 -12.73
N ALA A 245 -10.65 3.63 -12.06
CA ALA A 245 -11.64 3.24 -11.06
C ALA A 245 -11.62 4.17 -9.83
N LEU A 246 -10.43 4.59 -9.38
CA LEU A 246 -10.27 5.56 -8.30
C LEU A 246 -10.89 6.92 -8.66
N VAL A 247 -10.63 7.43 -9.86
CA VAL A 247 -11.22 8.69 -10.34
C VAL A 247 -12.73 8.57 -10.51
N ALA A 248 -13.23 7.46 -11.07
CA ALA A 248 -14.67 7.26 -11.19
C ALA A 248 -15.37 7.18 -9.83
N ALA A 249 -14.72 6.59 -8.81
CA ALA A 249 -15.24 6.56 -7.45
C ALA A 249 -15.32 7.96 -6.83
N THR A 250 -14.30 8.80 -7.03
CA THR A 250 -14.31 10.17 -6.53
C THR A 250 -15.29 11.06 -7.29
N ASP A 251 -15.43 10.89 -8.61
CA ASP A 251 -16.45 11.56 -9.43
C ASP A 251 -17.87 11.21 -8.97
N LYS A 252 -18.13 9.93 -8.69
CA LYS A 252 -19.43 9.45 -8.18
C LYS A 252 -19.82 10.15 -6.87
N PHE A 253 -18.86 10.35 -5.98
CA PHE A 253 -19.11 11.03 -4.70
C PHE A 253 -19.16 12.56 -4.82
N ALA A 254 -18.67 13.13 -5.93
CA ALA A 254 -18.80 14.56 -6.21
C ALA A 254 -20.24 15.00 -6.52
N GLY A 255 -21.14 14.07 -6.90
CA GLY A 255 -22.56 14.36 -7.19
C GLY A 255 -22.78 15.04 -8.53
#